data_AF-A0A0M4PVW9-F1
#
_entry.id   AF-A0A0M4PVW9-F1
#
_cell.length_a   1.000
_cell.length_b   1.000
_cell.length_c   1.000
_cell.angle_alpha   90.00
_cell.angle_beta   90.00
_cell.angle_gamma   90.00
#
_symmetry.space_group_name_H-M   'P 1'
#
loop_
_entity.id
_entity.type
_entity.pdbx_description
1 polymer ?
#
loop_
_entity_poly.entity_id
_entity_poly.type
_entity_poly.pdbx_seq_one_letter_code
_entity_poly.pdbx_strand_id
1 'polypeptide(L)'
;MTTLDELSVPASLPTWATGTAVLTADPDTLAVWQVSLDGLPTGAWITPLDELRAEPDTARRLLTCIERRAIAVSDVSGAEAVLSELTTCAKLDDGWWRGQTFDVAGAFGDVLERRVEVGHVMAAVRESGRKVTDIGWRRDLGGPAGSIAELRRLARLGVPSGSPAASKALTVIGVLRWIAEVWDETEQVKNRRDYVRTALGPPESLPTRWRDAALTADRTRLPL
;
A
#
# COMPACT_ATOMS: atom_id res chain seq x y z
N MET A 1 18.62 22.60 34.98
CA MET A 1 18.15 21.21 35.16
C MET A 1 17.01 21.04 34.19
N THR A 2 17.31 20.69 32.95
CA THR A 2 16.37 20.69 31.83
C THR A 2 15.76 19.30 31.75
N THR A 3 14.45 19.20 31.97
CA THR A 3 13.69 17.96 31.84
C THR A 3 13.75 17.49 30.39
N LEU A 4 14.20 16.25 30.21
CA LEU A 4 14.02 15.46 28.99
C LEU A 4 12.53 15.14 28.86
N ASP A 5 11.72 16.13 28.51
CA ASP A 5 10.32 15.91 28.16
C ASP A 5 10.25 15.28 26.77
N GLU A 6 9.78 14.04 26.78
CA GLU A 6 8.95 13.42 25.74
C GLU A 6 9.46 13.59 24.30
N LEU A 7 10.48 12.79 23.95
CA LEU A 7 10.62 12.27 22.60
C LEU A 7 9.41 11.35 22.33
N SER A 8 8.30 11.96 21.93
CA SER A 8 7.13 11.25 21.42
C SER A 8 7.56 10.48 20.17
N VAL A 9 7.83 9.19 20.35
CA VAL A 9 8.06 8.26 19.26
C VAL A 9 6.75 8.26 18.45
N PRO A 10 6.76 8.54 17.13
CA PRO A 10 5.55 8.40 16.33
C PRO A 10 4.93 7.03 16.56
N ALA A 11 3.62 6.92 16.34
CA ALA A 11 2.97 5.63 16.16
C ALA A 11 3.62 4.93 14.96
N SER A 12 4.73 4.25 15.21
CA SER A 12 5.30 3.25 14.33
C SER A 12 4.15 2.32 13.99
N LEU A 13 3.98 2.00 12.70
CA LEU A 13 3.13 0.88 12.36
C LEU A 13 3.52 -0.25 13.30
N PRO A 14 2.55 -0.84 14.01
CA PRO A 14 2.91 -1.86 14.95
C PRO A 14 3.71 -2.93 14.21
N THR A 15 4.77 -3.45 14.82
CA THR A 15 5.62 -4.51 14.23
C THR A 15 4.84 -5.79 13.88
N TRP A 16 3.55 -5.84 14.23
CA TRP A 16 2.60 -6.91 13.97
C TRP A 16 1.55 -6.61 12.89
N ALA A 17 1.59 -5.47 12.19
CA ALA A 17 0.65 -5.21 11.11
C ALA A 17 0.80 -6.27 10.00
N THR A 18 -0.30 -6.96 9.70
CA THR A 18 -0.35 -8.25 8.97
C THR A 18 0.01 -8.19 7.49
N GLY A 19 0.39 -7.00 6.98
CA GLY A 19 0.78 -6.75 5.60
C GLY A 19 -0.39 -6.31 4.71
N THR A 20 -0.25 -6.60 3.43
CA THR A 20 -1.17 -6.24 2.35
C THR A 20 -1.63 -7.50 1.63
N ALA A 21 -2.90 -7.57 1.27
CA ALA A 21 -3.44 -8.52 0.32
C ALA A 21 -3.53 -7.87 -1.06
N VAL A 22 -3.15 -8.61 -2.10
CA VAL A 22 -3.36 -8.24 -3.50
C VAL A 22 -4.40 -9.19 -4.07
N LEU A 23 -5.51 -8.63 -4.56
CA LEU A 23 -6.56 -9.38 -5.24
C LEU A 23 -6.59 -9.02 -6.71
N THR A 24 -6.59 -10.04 -7.56
CA THR A 24 -6.81 -9.87 -8.99
C THR A 24 -7.65 -11.02 -9.52
N ALA A 25 -8.63 -10.72 -10.36
CA ALA A 25 -9.45 -11.73 -11.02
C ALA A 25 -9.32 -11.62 -12.55
N ASP A 26 -9.47 -12.75 -13.21
CA ASP A 26 -9.86 -12.87 -14.62
C ASP A 26 -11.24 -13.59 -14.68
N PRO A 27 -11.83 -13.82 -15.87
CA PRO A 27 -13.17 -14.41 -15.97
C PRO A 27 -13.36 -15.77 -15.28
N ASP A 28 -12.27 -16.52 -15.09
CA ASP A 28 -12.33 -17.91 -14.62
C ASP A 28 -11.59 -18.10 -13.30
N THR A 29 -10.67 -17.21 -12.93
CA THR A 29 -9.72 -17.41 -11.83
C THR A 29 -9.63 -16.18 -10.93
N LEU A 30 -9.63 -16.42 -9.62
CA LEU A 30 -9.23 -15.45 -8.61
C LEU A 30 -7.80 -15.75 -8.12
N ALA A 31 -6.99 -14.69 -8.05
CA ALA A 31 -5.66 -14.68 -7.49
C ALA A 31 -5.63 -13.81 -6.23
N VAL A 32 -5.21 -14.39 -5.10
CA VAL A 32 -4.99 -13.70 -3.82
C VAL A 32 -3.55 -13.89 -3.38
N TRP A 33 -2.83 -12.80 -3.17
CA TRP A 33 -1.48 -12.82 -2.62
C TRP A 33 -1.44 -12.11 -1.29
N GLN A 34 -0.70 -12.67 -0.34
CA GLN A 34 -0.27 -11.96 0.85
C GLN A 34 1.10 -11.37 0.61
N VAL A 35 1.27 -10.13 1.05
CA VAL A 35 2.46 -9.32 0.86
C VAL A 35 2.82 -8.70 2.20
N SER A 36 4.09 -8.72 2.58
CA SER A 36 4.56 -8.00 3.74
C SER A 36 4.51 -6.48 3.52
N LEU A 37 4.75 -5.69 4.58
CA LEU A 37 4.72 -4.22 4.48
C LEU A 37 5.81 -3.64 3.56
N ASP A 38 6.93 -4.36 3.41
CA ASP A 38 8.02 -4.04 2.49
C ASP A 38 7.78 -4.57 1.05
N GLY A 39 6.61 -5.12 0.76
CA GLY A 39 6.24 -5.53 -0.58
C GLY A 39 6.73 -6.92 -1.00
N LEU A 40 7.15 -7.78 -0.07
CA LEU A 40 7.57 -9.14 -0.38
C LEU A 40 6.38 -10.12 -0.36
N PRO A 41 6.23 -10.99 -1.37
CA PRO A 41 5.19 -12.01 -1.35
C PRO A 41 5.45 -13.03 -0.22
N THR A 42 4.44 -13.30 0.59
CA THR A 42 4.50 -14.21 1.76
C THR A 42 3.56 -15.40 1.63
N GLY A 43 2.56 -15.34 0.75
CA GLY A 43 1.63 -16.42 0.45
C GLY A 43 0.85 -16.14 -0.83
N ALA A 44 0.38 -17.19 -1.50
CA ALA A 44 -0.35 -17.09 -2.76
C ALA A 44 -1.41 -18.19 -2.87
N TRP A 45 -2.59 -17.80 -3.35
CA TRP A 45 -3.71 -18.68 -3.65
C TRP A 45 -4.27 -18.30 -5.01
N ILE A 46 -4.44 -19.30 -5.86
CA ILE A 46 -5.06 -19.17 -7.18
C ILE A 46 -6.21 -20.18 -7.17
N THR A 47 -7.42 -19.70 -7.38
CA THR A 47 -8.62 -20.53 -7.23
C THR A 47 -9.59 -20.26 -8.37
N PRO A 48 -10.05 -21.31 -9.05
CA PRO A 48 -11.14 -21.19 -10.02
C PRO A 48 -12.39 -20.57 -9.39
N LEU A 49 -13.06 -19.68 -10.12
CA LEU A 49 -14.25 -18.98 -9.63
C LEU A 49 -15.45 -19.93 -9.48
N ASP A 50 -15.53 -20.99 -10.28
CA ASP A 50 -16.55 -22.03 -10.16
C ASP A 50 -16.40 -22.83 -8.86
N GLU A 51 -15.17 -23.20 -8.47
CA GLU A 51 -14.87 -23.83 -7.18
C GLU A 51 -15.29 -22.93 -6.01
N LEU A 52 -14.97 -21.63 -6.07
CA LEU A 52 -15.35 -20.66 -5.04
C LEU A 52 -16.87 -20.53 -4.87
N ARG A 53 -17.61 -20.57 -5.97
CA ARG A 53 -19.08 -20.50 -5.97
C ARG A 53 -19.72 -21.80 -5.48
N ALA A 54 -19.09 -22.94 -5.73
CA ALA A 54 -19.57 -24.25 -5.33
C ALA A 54 -19.29 -24.54 -3.84
N GLU A 55 -18.18 -24.06 -3.30
CA GLU A 55 -17.67 -24.42 -1.97
C GLU A 55 -17.52 -23.20 -1.03
N PRO A 56 -18.52 -22.91 -0.16
CA PRO A 56 -18.46 -21.80 0.78
C PRO A 56 -17.23 -21.79 1.70
N ASP A 57 -16.73 -22.96 2.08
CA ASP A 57 -15.54 -23.08 2.94
C ASP A 57 -14.25 -22.68 2.21
N THR A 58 -14.20 -22.82 0.89
CA THR A 58 -13.07 -22.34 0.08
C THR A 58 -13.08 -20.82 0.00
N ALA A 59 -14.25 -20.19 -0.16
CA ALA A 59 -14.39 -18.74 -0.07
C ALA A 59 -14.01 -18.21 1.33
N ARG A 60 -14.46 -18.84 2.43
CA ARG A 60 -14.08 -18.47 3.80
C ARG A 60 -12.58 -18.55 4.05
N ARG A 61 -11.92 -19.60 3.55
CA ARG A 61 -10.46 -19.77 3.65
C ARG A 61 -9.72 -18.62 2.95
N LEU A 62 -10.12 -18.25 1.74
CA LEU A 62 -9.54 -17.10 1.05
C LEU A 62 -9.79 -15.77 1.79
N LEU A 63 -10.99 -15.56 2.32
CA LEU A 63 -11.28 -14.35 3.09
C LEU A 63 -10.46 -14.29 4.39
N THR A 64 -10.16 -15.43 5.01
CA THR A 64 -9.25 -15.50 6.17
C THR A 64 -7.82 -15.08 5.79
N CYS A 65 -7.41 -15.32 4.55
CA CYS A 65 -6.12 -14.83 4.04
C CYS A 65 -6.09 -13.30 3.85
N ILE A 66 -7.26 -12.67 3.67
CA ILE A 66 -7.42 -11.22 3.47
C ILE A 66 -7.68 -10.51 4.80
N GLU A 67 -8.23 -11.22 5.78
CA GLU A 67 -8.49 -10.70 7.11
C GLU A 67 -7.25 -10.00 7.67
N ARG A 68 -7.48 -8.83 8.27
CA ARG A 68 -6.46 -7.99 8.90
C ARG A 68 -5.38 -7.44 7.98
N ARG A 69 -5.62 -7.39 6.66
CA ARG A 69 -4.66 -6.85 5.69
C ARG A 69 -5.25 -5.70 4.91
N ALA A 70 -4.41 -4.69 4.65
CA ALA A 70 -4.75 -3.69 3.65
C ALA A 70 -4.95 -4.39 2.30
N ILE A 71 -5.89 -3.95 1.49
CA ILE A 71 -6.22 -4.56 0.20
C ILE A 71 -5.78 -3.59 -0.89
N ALA A 72 -4.71 -3.95 -1.59
CA ALA A 72 -4.21 -3.17 -2.72
C ALA A 72 -5.06 -3.42 -3.96
N VAL A 73 -5.66 -2.36 -4.50
CA VAL A 73 -6.53 -2.44 -5.67
C VAL A 73 -6.00 -1.61 -6.83
N SER A 74 -6.16 -2.14 -8.04
CA SER A 74 -5.87 -1.43 -9.29
C SER A 74 -7.14 -0.86 -9.96
N ASP A 75 -8.29 -1.37 -9.54
CA ASP A 75 -9.63 -1.02 -9.99
C ASP A 75 -10.53 -1.20 -8.76
N VAL A 76 -10.97 -0.10 -8.16
CA VAL A 76 -11.74 -0.12 -6.92
C VAL A 76 -13.06 -0.85 -7.16
N SER A 77 -13.83 -0.45 -8.17
CA SER A 77 -15.13 -1.05 -8.48
C SER A 77 -15.04 -2.54 -8.76
N GLY A 78 -14.02 -2.96 -9.53
CA GLY A 78 -13.78 -4.38 -9.80
C GLY A 78 -13.41 -5.18 -8.54
N ALA A 79 -12.58 -4.61 -7.67
CA ALA A 79 -12.19 -5.26 -6.42
C ALA A 79 -13.37 -5.34 -5.44
N GLU A 80 -14.20 -4.31 -5.33
CA GLU A 80 -15.42 -4.32 -4.51
C GLU A 80 -16.39 -5.40 -4.98
N ALA A 81 -16.60 -5.53 -6.29
CA ALA A 81 -17.45 -6.59 -6.85
C ALA A 81 -16.93 -8.00 -6.50
N VAL A 82 -15.63 -8.23 -6.64
CA VAL A 82 -14.99 -9.51 -6.27
C VAL A 82 -15.11 -9.79 -4.77
N LEU A 83 -14.88 -8.80 -3.91
CA LEU A 83 -14.97 -8.95 -2.46
C LEU A 83 -16.41 -9.21 -2.00
N SER A 84 -17.40 -8.52 -2.59
CA SER A 84 -18.82 -8.77 -2.32
C SER A 84 -19.25 -10.16 -2.81
N GLU A 85 -18.77 -10.61 -3.98
CA GLU A 85 -19.02 -11.97 -4.47
C GLU A 85 -18.43 -13.03 -3.54
N LEU A 86 -17.17 -12.88 -3.14
CA LEU A 86 -16.50 -13.79 -2.18
C LEU A 86 -17.23 -13.84 -0.83
N THR A 87 -17.64 -12.68 -0.32
CA THR A 87 -18.36 -12.57 0.95
C THR A 87 -19.73 -13.26 0.88
N THR A 88 -20.41 -13.12 -0.27
CA THR A 88 -21.67 -13.83 -0.56
C THR A 88 -21.45 -15.34 -0.62
N CYS A 89 -20.43 -15.81 -1.34
CA CYS A 89 -20.10 -17.24 -1.42
C CYS A 89 -19.76 -17.83 -0.05
N ALA A 90 -19.06 -17.07 0.79
CA ALA A 90 -18.71 -17.43 2.16
C ALA A 90 -19.90 -17.38 3.15
N LYS A 91 -21.06 -16.86 2.73
CA LYS A 91 -22.26 -16.64 3.56
C LYS A 91 -21.98 -15.76 4.78
N LEU A 92 -21.30 -14.64 4.54
CA LEU A 92 -20.92 -13.65 5.54
C LEU A 92 -21.64 -12.32 5.28
N ASP A 93 -21.69 -11.45 6.29
CA ASP A 93 -22.23 -10.08 6.14
C ASP A 93 -21.32 -9.23 5.25
N ASP A 94 -21.91 -8.51 4.29
CA ASP A 94 -21.15 -7.72 3.31
C ASP A 94 -20.55 -6.43 3.89
N GLY A 95 -19.46 -5.96 3.27
CA GLY A 95 -18.85 -4.68 3.57
C GLY A 95 -17.94 -4.65 4.80
N TRP A 96 -17.66 -5.80 5.45
CA TRP A 96 -16.65 -5.90 6.51
C TRP A 96 -15.26 -5.44 6.02
N TRP A 97 -14.97 -5.58 4.73
CA TRP A 97 -13.72 -5.17 4.11
C TRP A 97 -13.61 -3.66 3.80
N ARG A 98 -14.68 -2.88 4.00
CA ARG A 98 -14.67 -1.43 3.70
C ARG A 98 -13.63 -0.70 4.54
N GLY A 99 -12.90 0.21 3.88
CA GLY A 99 -11.80 0.95 4.50
C GLY A 99 -10.49 0.16 4.63
N GLN A 100 -10.48 -1.14 4.32
CA GLN A 100 -9.23 -1.90 4.16
C GLN A 100 -8.62 -1.70 2.76
N THR A 101 -9.40 -1.23 1.79
CA THR A 101 -8.96 -1.03 0.40
C THR A 101 -8.19 0.27 0.22
N PHE A 102 -7.15 0.25 -0.62
CA PHE A 102 -6.49 1.45 -1.11
C PHE A 102 -6.09 1.29 -2.57
N ASP A 103 -6.22 2.38 -3.33
CA ASP A 103 -5.75 2.45 -4.71
C ASP A 103 -4.22 2.59 -4.75
N VAL A 104 -3.58 1.69 -5.50
CA VAL A 104 -2.12 1.67 -5.63
C VAL A 104 -1.59 2.93 -6.34
N ALA A 105 -2.34 3.46 -7.31
CA ALA A 105 -1.97 4.72 -7.96
C ALA A 105 -2.08 5.91 -7.00
N GLY A 106 -3.13 5.96 -6.20
CA GLY A 106 -3.28 6.93 -5.10
C GLY A 106 -2.15 6.87 -4.07
N ALA A 107 -1.70 5.67 -3.70
CA ALA A 107 -0.54 5.52 -2.81
C ALA A 107 0.77 6.04 -3.43
N PHE A 108 0.94 5.95 -4.75
CA PHE A 108 2.03 6.64 -5.44
C PHE A 108 1.82 8.17 -5.47
N GLY A 109 0.57 8.63 -5.58
CA GLY A 109 0.21 10.04 -5.42
C GLY A 109 0.70 10.62 -4.10
N ASP A 110 0.52 9.89 -2.99
CA ASP A 110 1.02 10.29 -1.65
C ASP A 110 2.54 10.55 -1.66
N VAL A 111 3.31 9.72 -2.40
CA VAL A 111 4.77 9.89 -2.53
C VAL A 111 5.10 11.21 -3.22
N LEU A 112 4.39 11.53 -4.31
CA LEU A 112 4.60 12.76 -5.06
C LEU A 112 4.23 13.98 -4.21
N GLU A 113 3.07 13.94 -3.55
CA GLU A 113 2.61 14.98 -2.62
C GLU A 113 3.65 15.22 -1.52
N ARG A 114 4.17 14.16 -0.90
CA ARG A 114 5.19 14.26 0.14
C ARG A 114 6.49 14.89 -0.36
N ARG A 115 6.94 14.57 -1.57
CA ARG A 115 8.14 15.24 -2.17
C ARG A 115 7.91 16.72 -2.42
N VAL A 116 6.70 17.11 -2.82
CA VAL A 116 6.31 18.52 -2.98
C VAL A 116 6.31 19.24 -1.64
N GLU A 117 5.73 18.65 -0.60
CA GLU A 117 5.74 19.21 0.77
C GLU A 117 7.17 19.45 1.29
N VAL A 118 8.07 18.48 1.09
CA VAL A 118 9.50 18.63 1.43
C VAL A 118 10.10 19.81 0.68
N GLY A 119 9.80 19.96 -0.61
CA GLY A 119 10.25 21.09 -1.43
C GLY A 119 9.77 22.44 -0.90
N HIS A 120 8.50 22.55 -0.50
CA HIS A 120 7.94 23.77 0.09
C HIS A 120 8.64 24.14 1.40
N VAL A 121 8.89 23.17 2.28
CA VAL A 121 9.61 23.43 3.54
C VAL A 121 11.03 23.93 3.28
N MET A 122 11.73 23.33 2.31
CA MET A 122 13.08 23.79 1.95
C MET A 122 13.09 25.21 1.37
N ALA A 123 12.10 25.56 0.56
CA ALA A 123 11.95 26.91 0.00
C ALA A 123 11.72 27.93 1.13
N ALA A 124 10.79 27.67 2.05
CA ALA A 124 10.52 28.54 3.20
C ALA A 124 11.77 28.75 4.08
N VAL A 125 12.55 27.69 4.30
CA VAL A 125 13.81 27.81 5.06
C VAL A 125 14.85 28.64 4.30
N ARG A 126 14.92 28.54 2.97
CA ARG A 126 15.82 29.38 2.16
C ARG A 126 15.41 30.85 2.22
N GLU A 127 14.12 31.14 2.15
CA GLU A 127 13.56 32.50 2.27
C GLU A 127 13.86 33.13 3.64
N SER A 128 13.98 32.33 4.70
CA SER A 128 14.42 32.80 6.02
C SER A 128 15.90 33.21 6.10
N GLY A 129 16.65 33.13 4.98
CA GLY A 129 18.07 33.48 4.89
C GLY A 129 19.03 32.34 5.26
N ARG A 130 18.51 31.17 5.65
CA ARG A 130 19.34 29.99 5.95
C ARG A 130 19.81 29.33 4.64
N LYS A 131 21.12 29.09 4.52
CA LYS A 131 21.69 28.35 3.39
C LYS A 131 21.26 26.87 3.44
N VAL A 132 20.50 26.43 2.45
CA VAL A 132 20.01 25.04 2.30
C VAL A 132 20.48 24.46 0.97
N THR A 133 21.11 23.28 1.04
CA THR A 133 21.49 22.49 -0.15
C THR A 133 20.28 21.73 -0.69
N ASP A 134 20.10 21.75 -2.00
CA ASP A 134 19.04 21.01 -2.69
C ASP A 134 19.12 19.50 -2.44
N ILE A 135 17.97 18.82 -2.56
CA ILE A 135 17.90 17.35 -2.47
C ILE A 135 18.13 16.78 -3.87
N GLY A 136 19.18 15.98 -4.01
CA GLY A 136 19.34 15.10 -5.16
C GLY A 136 18.55 13.82 -4.94
N TRP A 137 17.29 13.79 -5.39
CA TRP A 137 16.49 12.57 -5.38
C TRP A 137 17.18 11.48 -6.21
N ARG A 138 17.23 10.24 -5.70
CA ARG A 138 17.88 9.14 -6.42
C ARG A 138 17.08 8.74 -7.65
N ARG A 139 15.76 8.84 -7.55
CA ARG A 139 14.80 8.50 -8.60
C ARG A 139 14.04 9.73 -9.04
N ASP A 140 14.05 9.98 -10.35
CA ASP A 140 13.07 10.85 -10.99
C ASP A 140 11.77 10.08 -11.15
N LEU A 141 10.71 10.59 -10.53
CA LEU A 141 9.40 9.97 -10.52
C LEU A 141 8.49 10.53 -11.62
N GLY A 142 8.93 11.57 -12.33
CA GLY A 142 8.07 12.29 -13.27
C GLY A 142 6.83 12.86 -12.58
N GLY A 143 5.67 12.64 -13.21
CA GLY A 143 4.37 13.11 -12.74
C GLY A 143 3.46 11.99 -12.21
N PRO A 144 2.18 12.31 -11.97
CA PRO A 144 1.18 11.32 -11.60
C PRO A 144 1.07 10.17 -12.60
N ALA A 145 0.79 8.97 -12.10
CA ALA A 145 0.47 7.80 -12.91
C ALA A 145 -0.92 7.31 -12.51
N GLY A 146 -1.81 7.11 -13.49
CA GLY A 146 -3.21 6.76 -13.26
C GLY A 146 -3.49 5.25 -13.31
N SER A 147 -2.47 4.43 -13.57
CA SER A 147 -2.65 2.98 -13.72
C SER A 147 -1.44 2.16 -13.29
N ILE A 148 -1.67 0.89 -12.93
CA ILE A 148 -0.61 -0.09 -12.65
C ILE A 148 0.32 -0.26 -13.85
N ALA A 149 -0.18 -0.18 -15.09
CA ALA A 149 0.64 -0.32 -16.28
C ALA A 149 1.63 0.84 -16.45
N GLU A 150 1.21 2.07 -16.13
CA GLU A 150 2.08 3.25 -16.12
C GLU A 150 3.11 3.16 -15.00
N LEU A 151 2.67 2.82 -13.79
CA LEU A 151 3.56 2.64 -12.64
C LEU A 151 4.62 1.55 -12.90
N ARG A 152 4.23 0.43 -13.50
CA ARG A 152 5.16 -0.64 -13.90
C ARG A 152 6.23 -0.12 -14.86
N ARG A 153 5.83 0.69 -15.87
CA ARG A 153 6.78 1.29 -16.83
C ARG A 153 7.72 2.28 -16.14
N LEU A 154 7.18 3.13 -15.27
CA LEU A 154 7.95 4.10 -14.50
C LEU A 154 8.98 3.40 -13.59
N ALA A 155 8.55 2.34 -12.92
CA ALA A 155 9.39 1.48 -12.08
C ALA A 155 10.35 0.58 -12.88
N ARG A 156 10.27 0.57 -14.21
CA ARG A 156 11.05 -0.29 -15.12
C ARG A 156 10.94 -1.78 -14.79
N LEU A 157 9.76 -2.22 -14.35
CA LEU A 157 9.50 -3.60 -13.98
C LEU A 157 9.15 -4.44 -15.21
N GLY A 158 9.72 -5.65 -15.28
CA GLY A 158 9.35 -6.66 -16.27
C GLY A 158 7.89 -7.10 -16.13
N VAL A 159 7.37 -7.78 -17.16
CA VAL A 159 6.06 -8.43 -17.09
C VAL A 159 6.27 -9.84 -16.51
N PRO A 160 5.67 -10.19 -15.37
CA PRO A 160 5.79 -11.53 -14.80
C PRO A 160 5.16 -12.58 -15.72
N SER A 161 5.78 -13.76 -15.81
CA SER A 161 5.18 -14.93 -16.48
C SER A 161 4.17 -15.63 -15.56
N GLY A 162 3.11 -16.21 -16.13
CA GLY A 162 2.10 -16.99 -15.39
C GLY A 162 0.72 -16.92 -16.04
N SER A 163 -0.30 -17.41 -15.34
CA SER A 163 -1.70 -17.17 -15.74
C SER A 163 -2.01 -15.66 -15.71
N PRO A 164 -3.02 -15.17 -16.44
CA PRO A 164 -3.37 -13.75 -16.46
C PRO A 164 -3.60 -13.15 -15.06
N ALA A 165 -4.39 -13.82 -14.22
CA ALA A 165 -4.60 -13.41 -12.83
C ALA A 165 -3.28 -13.36 -12.03
N ALA A 166 -2.45 -14.41 -12.09
CA ALA A 166 -1.18 -14.44 -11.36
C ALA A 166 -0.18 -13.37 -11.84
N SER A 167 -0.07 -13.17 -13.16
CA SER A 167 0.80 -12.14 -13.74
C SER A 167 0.36 -10.73 -13.33
N LYS A 168 -0.95 -10.48 -13.28
CA LYS A 168 -1.52 -9.21 -12.79
C LYS A 168 -1.21 -9.00 -11.31
N ALA A 169 -1.41 -10.01 -10.45
CA ALA A 169 -1.09 -9.94 -9.03
C ALA A 169 0.41 -9.63 -8.81
N LEU A 170 1.30 -10.39 -9.44
CA LEU A 170 2.75 -10.19 -9.35
C LEU A 170 3.19 -8.81 -9.84
N THR A 171 2.51 -8.27 -10.87
CA THR A 171 2.76 -6.90 -11.35
C THR A 171 2.40 -5.87 -10.26
N VAL A 172 1.24 -6.01 -9.62
CA VAL A 172 0.82 -5.12 -8.53
C VAL A 172 1.80 -5.21 -7.35
N ILE A 173 2.25 -6.41 -6.99
CA ILE A 173 3.23 -6.62 -5.91
C ILE A 173 4.55 -5.91 -6.22
N GLY A 174 5.06 -6.06 -7.45
CA GLY A 174 6.28 -5.36 -7.87
C GLY A 174 6.15 -3.84 -7.78
N VAL A 175 4.99 -3.30 -8.16
CA VAL A 175 4.69 -1.86 -8.05
C VAL A 175 4.60 -1.42 -6.59
N LEU A 176 3.91 -2.16 -5.72
CA LEU A 176 3.82 -1.87 -4.30
C LEU A 176 5.18 -1.82 -3.62
N ARG A 177 6.03 -2.81 -3.90
CA ARG A 177 7.41 -2.84 -3.41
C ARG A 177 8.18 -1.61 -3.86
N TRP A 178 8.08 -1.26 -5.14
CA TRP A 178 8.74 -0.06 -5.66
C TRP A 178 8.22 1.22 -4.98
N ILE A 179 6.90 1.35 -4.77
CA ILE A 179 6.32 2.48 -4.03
C ILE A 179 6.88 2.54 -2.61
N ALA A 180 6.95 1.42 -1.89
CA ALA A 180 7.52 1.36 -0.54
C ALA A 180 9.00 1.82 -0.51
N GLU A 181 9.80 1.39 -1.48
CA GLU A 181 11.20 1.82 -1.60
C GLU A 181 11.35 3.31 -1.89
N VAL A 182 10.47 3.88 -2.71
CA VAL A 182 10.48 5.31 -3.04
C VAL A 182 9.96 6.14 -1.87
N TRP A 183 8.98 5.63 -1.13
CA TRP A 183 8.47 6.24 0.09
C TRP A 183 9.56 6.30 1.16
N ASP A 184 10.26 5.20 1.45
CA ASP A 184 11.40 5.20 2.37
C ASP A 184 12.47 6.21 1.93
N GLU A 185 12.87 6.21 0.65
CA GLU A 185 13.80 7.21 0.11
C GLU A 185 13.35 8.66 0.42
N THR A 186 12.05 8.91 0.31
CA THR A 186 11.44 10.24 0.54
C THR A 186 11.46 10.61 2.03
N GLU A 187 11.05 9.69 2.89
CA GLU A 187 10.96 9.91 4.34
C GLU A 187 12.34 9.97 5.01
N GLN A 188 13.37 9.31 4.45
CA GLN A 188 14.75 9.40 4.94
C GLN A 188 15.32 10.82 4.93
N VAL A 189 14.71 11.74 4.16
CA VAL A 189 15.08 13.17 4.21
C VAL A 189 14.86 13.75 5.62
N LYS A 190 13.79 13.36 6.30
CA LYS A 190 13.47 13.82 7.67
C LYS A 190 14.55 13.40 8.67
N ASN A 191 15.22 12.27 8.45
CA ASN A 191 16.35 11.82 9.30
C ASN A 191 17.62 12.66 9.08
N ARG A 192 17.79 13.25 7.90
CA ARG A 192 18.99 14.02 7.54
C ARG A 192 18.81 15.53 7.67
N ARG A 193 17.57 16.01 7.77
CA ARG A 193 17.20 17.43 7.73
C ARG A 193 16.21 17.74 8.85
N ASP A 194 16.72 18.14 10.01
CA ASP A 194 15.90 18.41 11.20
C ASP A 194 14.75 19.39 10.95
N TYR A 195 14.96 20.43 10.15
CA TYR A 195 13.92 21.41 9.84
C TYR A 195 12.76 20.82 9.03
N VAL A 196 13.02 19.80 8.19
CA VAL A 196 11.95 19.06 7.48
C VAL A 196 11.17 18.22 8.48
N ARG A 197 11.86 17.53 9.39
CA ARG A 197 11.24 16.74 10.46
C ARG A 197 10.43 17.60 11.43
N THR A 198 10.91 18.79 11.79
CA THR A 198 10.17 19.73 12.64
C THR A 198 8.88 20.21 11.96
N ALA A 199 8.92 20.45 10.64
CA ALA A 199 7.76 20.94 9.90
C ALA A 199 6.74 19.84 9.54
N LEU A 200 7.21 18.66 9.11
CA LEU A 200 6.39 17.57 8.58
C LEU A 200 6.24 16.39 9.54
N GLY A 201 6.71 16.55 10.78
CA GLY A 201 6.73 15.50 11.77
C GLY A 201 7.79 14.41 11.48
N PRO A 202 7.77 13.33 12.27
CA PRO A 202 8.71 12.24 12.13
C PRO A 202 8.51 11.42 10.85
N PRO A 203 9.49 10.57 10.48
CA PRO A 203 9.35 9.66 9.35
C PRO A 203 8.18 8.68 9.53
N GLU A 204 7.42 8.48 8.46
CA GLU A 204 6.30 7.54 8.39
C GLU A 204 6.69 6.29 7.60
N SER A 205 6.24 5.11 8.02
CA SER A 205 6.67 3.84 7.41
C SER A 205 5.99 3.50 6.08
N LEU A 206 4.83 4.09 5.79
CA LEU A 206 4.05 3.84 4.58
C LEU A 206 3.40 5.13 4.06
N PRO A 207 3.07 5.18 2.74
CA PRO A 207 2.20 6.20 2.17
C PRO A 207 0.88 6.31 2.94
N THR A 208 0.34 7.52 3.06
CA THR A 208 -0.84 7.84 3.89
C THR A 208 -2.02 6.92 3.61
N ARG A 209 -2.47 6.79 2.36
CA ARG A 209 -3.64 5.97 1.99
C ARG A 209 -3.42 4.49 2.31
N TRP A 210 -2.20 3.99 2.06
CA TRP A 210 -1.84 2.62 2.39
C TRP A 210 -1.78 2.40 3.90
N ARG A 211 -1.18 3.32 4.66
CA ARG A 211 -1.14 3.28 6.12
C ARG A 211 -2.54 3.25 6.73
N ASP A 212 -3.42 4.13 6.27
CA ASP A 212 -4.78 4.24 6.82
C ASP A 212 -5.60 2.98 6.56
N ALA A 213 -5.43 2.39 5.36
CA ALA A 213 -5.99 1.08 5.04
C ALA A 213 -5.42 -0.04 5.93
N ALA A 214 -4.12 -0.05 6.20
CA ALA A 214 -3.49 -1.05 7.09
C ALA A 214 -3.96 -0.91 8.54
N LEU A 215 -4.10 0.31 9.05
CA LEU A 215 -4.62 0.59 10.40
C LEU A 215 -6.09 0.19 10.56
N THR A 216 -6.89 0.40 9.51
CA THR A 216 -8.28 -0.05 9.48
C THR A 216 -8.34 -1.57 9.47
N ALA A 217 -7.62 -2.19 8.54
CA ALA A 217 -7.57 -3.63 8.37
C ALA A 217 -7.20 -4.35 9.66
N ASP A 218 -6.18 -3.88 10.34
CA ASP A 218 -5.69 -4.52 11.56
C ASP A 218 -6.77 -4.72 12.66
N ARG A 219 -7.75 -3.81 12.71
CA ARG A 219 -8.90 -3.87 13.64
C ARG A 219 -10.05 -4.69 13.10
N THR A 220 -10.11 -4.91 11.79
CA THR A 220 -11.19 -5.66 11.17
C THR A 220 -11.05 -7.14 11.46
N ARG A 221 -12.18 -7.78 11.77
CA ARG A 221 -12.30 -9.23 11.88
C ARG A 221 -13.38 -9.73 10.92
N LEU A 222 -13.23 -10.97 10.46
CA LEU A 222 -14.30 -11.60 9.70
C LEU A 222 -15.54 -11.79 10.60
N PRO A 223 -16.75 -11.57 10.07
CA PRO A 223 -18.00 -11.82 10.79
C PRO A 223 -18.32 -13.33 10.79
N LEU A 224 -17.47 -14.13 11.46
CA LEU A 224 -17.62 -15.59 11.57
C LEU A 224 -18.69 -16.02 12.57
#